data_AF-A0A367LV67-F1
#
_entry.id   AF-A0A367LV67-F1
#
_cell.length_a   1.000
_cell.length_b   1.000
_cell.length_c   1.000
_cell.angle_alpha   90.00
_cell.angle_beta   90.00
_cell.angle_gamma   90.00
#
_symmetry.space_group_name_H-M   'P 1'
#
loop_
_entity.id
_entity.type
_entity.pdbx_description
1 polymer ?
#
loop_
_entity_poly.entity_id
_entity_poly.type
_entity_poly.pdbx_seq_one_letter_code
_entity_poly.pdbx_strand_id
1 'polypeptide(L)'
;MRAASPGVRGLAMSMQKKPQMAEAVLFFNDSGVCKEMLYPEFEALLDGLVRMPEYADRQMHLAYVLINPRLQARAAVFFYLDFDEQGGADTGWNLPLRNLAERA
;
A
#
# COMPACT_ATOMS: atom_id res chain seq x y z
N MET A 1 39.83 -47.52 -3.28
CA MET A 1 39.77 -46.64 -2.10
C MET A 1 39.11 -45.34 -2.53
N ARG A 2 37.79 -45.19 -2.30
CA ARG A 2 36.98 -44.04 -2.76
C ARG A 2 36.79 -43.05 -1.60
N ALA A 3 36.90 -41.77 -1.94
CA ALA A 3 36.85 -40.60 -1.06
C ALA A 3 35.48 -40.38 -0.40
N ALA A 4 35.48 -39.73 0.77
CA ALA A 4 34.32 -39.01 1.31
C ALA A 4 34.81 -37.84 2.19
N SER A 5 34.59 -36.60 1.73
CA SER A 5 34.66 -35.38 2.55
C SER A 5 33.27 -35.08 3.11
N PRO A 6 33.12 -34.68 4.39
CA PRO A 6 31.80 -34.38 4.95
C PRO A 6 31.36 -32.96 4.58
N GLY A 7 30.09 -32.85 4.18
CA GLY A 7 29.46 -31.64 3.66
C GLY A 7 29.28 -30.53 4.70
N VAL A 8 29.39 -29.29 4.22
CA VAL A 8 28.98 -28.08 4.91
C VAL A 8 27.46 -28.09 5.00
N ARG A 9 26.93 -28.18 6.22
CA ARG A 9 25.49 -27.99 6.50
C ARG A 9 25.14 -26.52 6.21
N GLY A 10 24.54 -26.27 5.05
CA GLY A 10 23.84 -25.03 4.78
C GLY A 10 22.71 -24.86 5.78
N LEU A 11 22.78 -23.83 6.62
CA LEU A 11 21.69 -23.39 7.47
C LEU A 11 20.61 -22.82 6.53
N ALA A 12 19.67 -23.66 6.10
CA ALA A 12 18.49 -23.18 5.40
C ALA A 12 17.68 -22.33 6.38
N MET A 13 17.82 -21.01 6.29
CA MET A 13 16.90 -20.05 6.90
C MET A 13 15.52 -20.33 6.32
N SER A 14 14.69 -21.06 7.05
CA SER A 14 13.28 -21.24 6.71
C SER A 14 12.62 -19.86 6.77
N MET A 15 12.41 -19.24 5.61
CA MET A 15 11.48 -18.12 5.47
C MET A 15 10.07 -18.65 5.73
N GLN A 16 9.69 -18.73 7.00
CA GLN A 16 8.28 -18.80 7.36
C GLN A 16 7.65 -17.49 6.90
N LYS A 17 7.04 -17.51 5.70
CA LYS A 17 6.28 -16.39 5.16
C LYS A 17 5.05 -16.23 6.05
N LYS A 18 5.19 -15.45 7.13
CA LYS A 18 4.05 -15.08 7.97
C LYS A 18 2.97 -14.55 7.04
N PRO A 19 1.70 -14.93 7.24
CA PRO A 19 0.62 -14.39 6.44
C PRO A 19 0.58 -12.88 6.66
N GLN A 20 1.08 -12.11 5.69
CA GLN A 20 1.15 -10.66 5.76
C GLN A 20 -0.17 -10.10 5.22
N MET A 21 -0.75 -9.16 5.95
CA MET A 21 -1.91 -8.41 5.48
C MET A 21 -1.47 -7.54 4.30
N ALA A 22 -2.31 -7.45 3.27
CA ALA A 22 -2.08 -6.56 2.15
C ALA A 22 -2.78 -5.22 2.41
N GLU A 23 -2.17 -4.14 1.91
CA GLU A 23 -2.65 -2.78 2.09
C GLU A 23 -2.74 -2.11 0.72
N ALA A 24 -3.88 -1.50 0.42
CA ALA A 24 -4.12 -0.80 -0.83
C ALA A 24 -4.89 0.49 -0.61
N VAL A 25 -4.74 1.42 -1.56
CA VAL A 25 -5.53 2.65 -1.63
C VAL A 25 -6.33 2.64 -2.92
N LEU A 26 -7.64 2.83 -2.78
CA LEU A 26 -8.61 2.89 -3.88
C LEU A 26 -9.01 4.34 -4.10
N PHE A 27 -9.00 4.79 -5.35
CA PHE A 27 -9.44 6.10 -5.78
C PHE A 27 -10.83 5.97 -6.39
N PHE A 28 -11.72 6.90 -6.07
CA PHE A 28 -13.10 6.89 -6.54
C PHE A 28 -13.41 8.08 -7.44
N ASN A 29 -14.30 7.85 -8.40
CA ASN A 29 -15.03 8.87 -9.15
C ASN A 29 -16.53 8.51 -9.18
N ASP A 30 -17.31 9.24 -9.97
CA ASP A 30 -18.76 9.03 -10.09
C ASP A 30 -19.16 7.63 -10.59
N SER A 31 -18.23 6.91 -11.24
CA SER A 31 -18.41 5.54 -11.75
C SER A 31 -17.90 4.45 -10.80
N GLY A 32 -17.39 4.81 -9.61
CA GLY A 32 -16.82 3.88 -8.64
C GLY A 32 -15.30 3.94 -8.57
N VAL A 33 -14.64 2.79 -8.35
CA VAL A 33 -13.18 2.72 -8.26
C VAL A 33 -12.57 2.98 -9.64
N CYS A 34 -11.72 4.00 -9.76
CA CYS A 34 -11.09 4.41 -11.01
C CYS A 34 -9.59 4.15 -11.05
N LYS A 35 -8.97 3.90 -9.90
CA LYS A 35 -7.56 3.51 -9.76
C LYS A 35 -7.37 2.79 -8.42
N GLU A 36 -6.45 1.83 -8.40
CA GLU A 36 -5.93 1.23 -7.20
C GLU A 36 -4.40 1.28 -7.21
N MET A 37 -3.80 1.37 -6.02
CA MET A 37 -2.36 1.22 -5.84
C MET A 37 -2.07 0.57 -4.50
N LEU A 38 -0.91 -0.09 -4.40
CA LEU A 38 -0.45 -0.63 -3.12
C LEU A 38 -0.08 0.52 -2.18
N TYR A 39 -0.18 0.28 -0.88
CA TYR A 39 0.15 1.31 0.11
C TYR A 39 1.56 1.92 -0.05
N PRO A 40 2.63 1.15 -0.36
CA PRO A 40 3.95 1.75 -0.63
C PRO A 40 4.00 2.64 -1.87
N GLU A 41 3.17 2.38 -2.89
CA GLU A 41 3.06 3.24 -4.07
C GLU A 41 2.34 4.55 -3.71
N PHE A 42 1.37 4.47 -2.81
CA PHE A 42 0.72 5.64 -2.23
C PHE A 42 1.67 6.44 -1.33
N GLU A 43 2.51 5.79 -0.52
CA GLU A 43 3.57 6.47 0.26
C GLU A 43 4.52 7.23 -0.67
N ALA A 44 4.94 6.62 -1.79
CA ALA A 44 5.77 7.30 -2.79
C ALA A 44 5.08 8.51 -3.44
N LEU A 45 3.75 8.49 -3.57
CA LEU A 45 2.96 9.64 -4.02
C LEU A 45 2.97 10.76 -2.96
N LEU A 46 2.78 10.44 -1.69
CA LEU A 46 2.83 11.40 -0.58
C LEU A 46 4.23 12.01 -0.39
N ASP A 47 5.28 11.23 -0.61
CA ASP A 47 6.67 11.68 -0.56
C ASP A 47 7.06 12.54 -1.78
N GLY A 48 6.16 12.71 -2.75
CA GLY A 48 6.38 13.48 -3.98
C GLY A 48 7.31 12.82 -4.99
N LEU A 49 7.65 11.52 -4.80
CA LEU A 49 8.45 10.73 -5.74
C LEU A 49 7.67 10.41 -7.02
N VAL A 50 6.34 10.34 -6.90
CA VAL A 50 5.40 10.12 -8.01
C VAL A 50 4.40 11.28 -8.03
N ARG A 51 3.92 11.62 -9.22
CA ARG A 51 2.83 12.59 -9.43
C ARG A 51 1.75 11.96 -10.29
N MET A 52 0.53 12.46 -10.18
CA MET A 52 -0.65 12.02 -10.93
C MET A 52 -1.27 13.20 -11.68
N PRO A 53 -0.68 13.63 -12.82
CA PRO A 53 -1.19 14.77 -13.60
C PRO A 53 -2.66 14.60 -14.02
N GLU A 54 -3.17 13.37 -14.13
CA GLU A 54 -4.58 13.08 -14.39
C GLU A 54 -5.55 13.59 -13.30
N TYR A 55 -5.01 13.87 -12.10
CA TYR A 55 -5.74 14.37 -10.95
C TYR A 55 -5.34 15.81 -10.57
N ALA A 56 -4.54 16.50 -11.39
CA ALA A 56 -4.13 17.87 -11.13
C ALA A 56 -5.33 18.81 -10.88
N ASP A 57 -5.21 19.67 -9.87
CA ASP A 57 -6.28 20.58 -9.40
C ASP A 57 -7.59 19.90 -9.02
N ARG A 58 -7.52 18.67 -8.47
CA ARG A 58 -8.70 17.92 -8.03
C ARG A 58 -8.55 17.43 -6.61
N GLN A 59 -9.67 17.43 -5.90
CA GLN A 59 -9.84 16.64 -4.69
C GLN A 59 -10.35 15.25 -5.06
N MET A 60 -9.66 14.22 -4.61
CA MET A 60 -10.03 12.84 -4.87
C MET A 60 -10.61 12.19 -3.61
N HIS A 61 -11.64 11.37 -3.80
CA HIS A 61 -12.18 10.47 -2.77
C HIS A 61 -11.36 9.19 -2.76
N LEU A 62 -10.78 8.83 -1.61
CA LEU A 62 -9.92 7.67 -1.46
C LEU A 62 -10.42 6.74 -0.34
N ALA A 63 -10.06 5.47 -0.43
CA ALA A 63 -10.18 4.53 0.68
C ALA A 63 -8.89 3.72 0.84
N TYR A 64 -8.30 3.76 2.03
CA TYR A 64 -7.30 2.79 2.45
C TYR A 64 -8.01 1.51 2.87
N VAL A 65 -7.54 0.35 2.39
CA VAL A 65 -8.15 -0.96 2.66
C VAL A 65 -7.10 -1.94 3.16
N LEU A 66 -7.44 -2.60 4.27
CA LEU A 66 -6.62 -3.63 4.88
C LEU A 66 -7.20 -5.01 4.53
N ILE A 67 -6.41 -5.85 3.87
CA ILE A 67 -6.87 -7.11 3.27
C ILE A 67 -6.14 -8.28 3.93
N ASN A 68 -6.90 -9.27 4.41
CA ASN A 68 -6.29 -10.45 5.00
C ASN A 68 -5.77 -11.42 3.91
N PRO A 69 -4.94 -12.42 4.28
CA PRO A 69 -4.43 -13.42 3.33
C PRO A 69 -5.49 -14.28 2.62
N ARG A 70 -6.76 -14.20 3.03
CA ARG A 70 -7.90 -14.84 2.37
C ARG A 70 -8.63 -13.90 1.40
N LEU A 71 -8.02 -12.75 1.07
CA LEU A 71 -8.56 -11.70 0.19
C LEU A 71 -9.85 -11.05 0.74
N GLN A 72 -10.02 -11.02 2.05
CA GLN A 72 -11.16 -10.37 2.69
C GLN A 72 -10.74 -8.99 3.19
N ALA A 73 -11.51 -7.95 2.85
CA ALA A 73 -11.37 -6.63 3.44
C ALA A 73 -11.70 -6.71 4.94
N ARG A 74 -10.77 -6.27 5.78
CA ARG A 74 -10.86 -6.28 7.25
C ARG A 74 -11.21 -4.92 7.81
N ALA A 75 -10.73 -3.86 7.17
CA ALA A 75 -11.01 -2.48 7.52
C ALA A 75 -10.91 -1.60 6.27
N ALA A 76 -11.63 -0.49 6.26
CA ALA A 76 -11.49 0.56 5.27
C ALA A 76 -11.56 1.94 5.95
N VAL A 77 -10.66 2.85 5.56
CA VAL A 77 -10.63 4.23 6.03
C VAL A 77 -10.85 5.14 4.82
N PHE A 78 -11.97 5.86 4.80
CA PHE A 78 -12.33 6.77 3.72
C PHE A 78 -11.81 8.17 4.03
N PHE A 79 -11.21 8.83 3.05
CA PHE A 79 -10.62 10.15 3.20
C PHE A 79 -10.57 10.91 1.88
N TYR A 80 -10.26 12.20 1.98
CA TYR A 80 -10.01 13.08 0.86
C TYR A 80 -8.52 13.35 0.72
N LEU A 81 -8.06 13.49 -0.52
CA LEU A 81 -6.71 13.95 -0.83
C LEU A 81 -6.78 15.00 -1.94
N ASP A 82 -6.21 16.17 -1.67
CA ASP A 82 -6.06 17.24 -2.65
C ASP A 82 -4.79 17.06 -3.46
N PHE A 83 -4.87 17.37 -4.74
CA PHE A 83 -3.75 17.38 -5.67
C PHE A 83 -3.48 18.81 -6.16
N ASP A 84 -2.20 19.18 -6.24
CA ASP A 84 -1.76 20.46 -6.78
C ASP A 84 -1.87 20.54 -8.32
N GLU A 85 -1.54 21.70 -8.88
CA GLU A 85 -1.56 21.98 -10.33
C GLU A 85 -0.68 21.02 -11.17
N GLN A 86 0.28 20.34 -10.53
CA GLN A 86 1.21 19.41 -11.17
C GLN A 86 0.84 17.95 -10.89
N GLY A 87 -0.27 17.70 -10.20
CA GLY A 87 -0.69 16.37 -9.77
C GLY A 87 0.13 15.82 -8.59
N GLY A 88 0.83 16.66 -7.84
CA GLY A 88 1.42 16.28 -6.55
C GLY A 88 0.36 16.19 -5.47
N ALA A 89 0.49 15.24 -4.55
CA ALA A 89 -0.37 15.16 -3.38
C ALA A 89 -0.10 16.31 -2.40
N ASP A 90 -1.13 16.77 -1.69
CA ASP A 90 -0.98 17.82 -0.66
C ASP A 90 0.05 17.44 0.41
N THR A 91 1.12 18.24 0.50
CA THR A 91 2.21 18.10 1.48
C THR A 91 1.77 18.24 2.93
N GLY A 92 0.61 18.87 3.19
CA GLY A 92 0.04 19.00 4.53
C GLY A 92 -0.74 17.77 5.01
N TRP A 93 -0.98 16.79 4.14
CA TRP A 93 -1.79 15.62 4.46
C TRP A 93 -1.04 14.66 5.42
N ASN A 94 -1.68 14.27 6.54
CA ASN A 94 -1.02 13.51 7.61
C ASN A 94 -1.92 12.50 8.35
N LEU A 95 -2.97 12.00 7.70
CA LEU A 95 -3.94 11.11 8.34
C LEU A 95 -3.31 9.74 8.70
N PRO A 96 -3.41 9.25 9.95
CA PRO A 96 -2.76 8.01 10.38
C PRO A 96 -3.59 6.77 10.00
N LEU A 97 -3.64 6.44 8.71
CA LEU A 97 -4.51 5.41 8.12
C LEU A 97 -4.43 4.04 8.82
N ARG A 98 -3.22 3.52 9.05
CA ARG A 98 -3.00 2.23 9.72
C ARG A 98 -3.60 2.20 11.12
N ASN A 99 -3.35 3.25 11.92
CA ASN A 99 -3.88 3.33 13.29
C ASN A 99 -5.40 3.42 13.32
N LEU A 100 -6.01 4.08 12.32
CA LEU A 100 -7.46 4.17 12.19
C LEU A 100 -8.06 2.80 11.82
N ALA A 101 -7.45 2.09 10.87
CA ALA A 101 -7.90 0.78 10.44
C ALA A 101 -7.76 -0.30 11.51
N GLU A 102 -6.71 -0.25 12.33
CA GLU A 102 -6.50 -1.18 13.45
C GLU A 102 -7.53 -1.03 14.58
N ARG A 103 -8.16 0.15 14.69
CA ARG A 103 -9.12 0.50 15.76
C ARG A 103 -10.59 0.36 15.34
N ALA A 104 -10.85 0.01 14.08
CA ALA A 104 -12.19 -0.11 13.50
C ALA A 104 -12.95 -1.36 13.98
#